data_AF-I9KWI4-F1
#
_entry.id   AF-I9KWI4-F1
#
_cell.length_a   1.000
_cell.length_b   1.000
_cell.length_c   1.000
_cell.angle_alpha   90.00
_cell.angle_beta   90.00
_cell.angle_gamma   90.00
#
_symmetry.space_group_name_H-M   'P 1'
#
loop_
_entity.id
_entity.type
_entity.pdbx_description
1 polymer ?
#
loop_
_entity_poly.entity_id
_entity_poly.type
_entity_poly.pdbx_seq_one_letter_code
_entity_poly.pdbx_strand_id
1 'polypeptide(L)'
;MVVRKEEGFTLIELIVTLAILGVVIGVYSSLYYSGFKSFISTENSVDVEQNVRFAMNYIISLLEKGPSEVIIIDNGHGLLMKDVNNRDEITIKLDNKKHALYINDNVGHELAVKIYGFNIIQKNGNMINIEIIGQSDDNGSNRFSLSTDVFLRKSGINVQ
;
A
#
# COMPACT_ATOMS: atom_id res chain seq x y z
N MET A 1 75.28 -17.12 5.81
CA MET A 1 74.24 -17.45 4.82
C MET A 1 73.04 -17.97 5.59
N VAL A 2 71.98 -17.16 5.72
CA VAL A 2 70.76 -17.55 6.44
C VAL A 2 69.85 -18.25 5.44
N VAL A 3 69.70 -19.57 5.57
CA VAL A 3 68.76 -20.35 4.75
C VAL A 3 67.35 -20.06 5.26
N ARG A 4 66.52 -19.42 4.43
CA ARG A 4 65.08 -19.28 4.71
C ARG A 4 64.45 -20.67 4.59
N LYS A 5 63.75 -21.11 5.65
CA LYS A 5 62.85 -22.27 5.56
C LYS A 5 61.66 -21.87 4.69
N GLU A 6 61.49 -22.54 3.56
CA GLU A 6 60.25 -22.50 2.79
C GLU A 6 59.30 -23.55 3.37
N GLU A 7 58.44 -23.13 4.29
CA GLU A 7 57.38 -23.98 4.83
C GLU A 7 56.20 -23.95 3.85
N GLY A 8 56.03 -25.04 3.08
CA GLY A 8 54.91 -25.22 2.16
C GLY A 8 53.61 -25.56 2.88
N PHE A 9 52.47 -25.21 2.26
CA PHE A 9 51.15 -25.55 2.79
C PHE A 9 50.91 -27.06 2.79
N THR A 10 50.31 -27.56 3.87
CA THR A 10 49.87 -28.96 3.92
C THR A 10 48.51 -29.12 3.23
N LEU A 11 48.28 -30.27 2.60
CA LEU A 11 46.99 -30.59 1.96
C LEU A 11 45.82 -30.51 2.95
N ILE A 12 46.03 -30.93 4.20
CA ILE A 12 44.99 -30.89 5.24
C ILE A 12 44.60 -29.46 5.58
N GLU A 13 45.56 -28.54 5.63
CA GLU A 13 45.30 -27.12 5.89
C GLU A 13 44.50 -26.47 4.77
N LEU A 14 44.76 -26.84 3.52
CA LEU A 14 43.95 -26.41 2.38
C LEU A 14 42.51 -26.93 2.46
N ILE A 15 42.32 -28.20 2.82
CA ILE A 15 40.98 -28.80 2.94
C ILE A 15 40.19 -28.13 4.08
N VAL A 16 40.82 -27.92 5.24
CA VAL A 16 40.17 -27.29 6.39
C VAL A 16 39.82 -25.84 6.09
N THR A 17 40.71 -25.08 5.45
CA THR A 17 40.42 -23.68 5.08
C THR A 17 39.28 -23.58 4.06
N LEU A 18 39.24 -24.45 3.05
CA LEU A 18 38.13 -24.52 2.09
C LEU A 18 36.81 -24.92 2.75
N ALA A 19 36.83 -25.86 3.70
CA ALA A 19 35.64 -26.26 4.46
C ALA A 19 35.08 -25.09 5.28
N ILE A 20 35.95 -24.37 6.00
CA ILE A 20 35.55 -23.18 6.77
C ILE A 20 35.02 -22.09 5.84
N LEU A 21 35.70 -21.85 4.71
CA LEU A 21 35.25 -20.88 3.71
C LEU A 21 33.85 -21.21 3.18
N GLY A 22 33.58 -22.49 2.90
CA GLY A 22 32.25 -22.94 2.48
C GLY A 22 31.16 -22.64 3.51
N VAL A 23 31.45 -22.87 4.79
CA VAL A 23 30.52 -22.52 5.89
C VAL A 23 30.28 -21.01 5.95
N VAL A 24 31.35 -20.20 5.89
CA VAL A 24 31.25 -18.74 5.94
C VAL A 24 30.42 -18.20 4.77
N ILE A 25 30.69 -18.67 3.55
CA ILE A 25 29.92 -18.28 2.36
C ILE A 25 28.46 -18.69 2.49
N GLY A 26 28.19 -19.91 2.99
CA GLY A 26 26.82 -20.40 3.19
C GLY A 26 26.01 -19.52 4.14
N VAL A 27 26.59 -19.19 5.29
CA VAL A 27 25.97 -18.30 6.28
C VAL A 27 25.75 -16.90 5.71
N TYR A 28 26.78 -16.33 5.09
CA TYR A 28 26.69 -15.00 4.48
C TYR A 28 25.60 -14.93 3.41
N SER A 29 25.53 -15.94 2.54
CA SER A 29 24.56 -15.99 1.44
C SER A 29 23.12 -16.11 1.95
N SER A 30 22.91 -16.92 2.99
CA SER A 30 21.60 -17.06 3.64
C SER A 30 21.12 -15.74 4.25
N LEU A 31 21.99 -15.06 5.00
CA LEU A 31 21.66 -13.77 5.61
C LEU A 31 21.40 -12.70 4.57
N TYR A 32 22.24 -12.64 3.53
CA TYR A 32 22.06 -11.68 2.44
C TYR A 32 20.73 -11.88 1.71
N TYR A 33 20.41 -13.13 1.34
CA TYR A 33 19.17 -13.44 0.65
C TYR A 33 17.93 -13.15 1.52
N SER A 34 17.98 -13.53 2.80
CA SER A 34 16.90 -13.26 3.74
C SER A 34 16.69 -11.76 3.95
N GLY A 35 17.78 -10.99 4.14
CA GLY A 35 17.72 -9.55 4.29
C GLY A 35 17.17 -8.85 3.05
N PHE A 36 17.65 -9.23 1.86
CA PHE A 36 17.17 -8.68 0.60
C PHE A 36 15.67 -8.94 0.39
N LYS A 37 15.21 -10.18 0.62
CA LYS A 37 13.79 -10.52 0.53
C LYS A 37 12.93 -9.74 1.53
N SER A 38 13.41 -9.59 2.76
CA SER A 38 12.73 -8.80 3.79
C SER A 38 12.62 -7.33 3.41
N PHE A 39 13.69 -6.76 2.84
CA PHE A 39 13.70 -5.37 2.38
C PHE A 39 12.63 -5.12 1.31
N ILE A 40 12.60 -5.93 0.24
CA ILE A 40 11.62 -5.79 -0.84
C ILE A 40 10.18 -6.00 -0.34
N SER A 41 9.95 -6.94 0.57
CA SER A 41 8.61 -7.15 1.14
C SER A 41 8.17 -5.96 2.00
N THR A 42 9.10 -5.35 2.73
CA THR A 42 8.81 -4.19 3.59
C THR A 42 8.54 -2.96 2.74
N GLU A 43 9.36 -2.71 1.73
CA GLU A 43 9.17 -1.61 0.77
C GLU A 43 7.77 -1.68 0.12
N ASN A 44 7.40 -2.85 -0.40
CA ASN A 44 6.08 -3.07 -0.97
C ASN A 44 4.94 -2.84 0.04
N SER A 45 5.11 -3.27 1.30
CA SER A 45 4.11 -3.05 2.36
C SER A 45 3.94 -1.56 2.68
N VAL A 46 5.06 -0.83 2.78
CA VAL A 46 5.08 0.60 3.05
C VAL A 46 4.42 1.38 1.92
N ASP A 47 4.70 1.05 0.67
CA ASP A 47 4.07 1.68 -0.49
C ASP A 47 2.54 1.53 -0.49
N VAL A 48 2.06 0.30 -0.22
CA VAL A 48 0.61 0.02 -0.13
C VAL A 48 -0.02 0.83 1.00
N GLU A 49 0.60 0.81 2.18
CA GLU A 49 0.11 1.56 3.33
C GLU A 49 0.06 3.07 3.07
N GLN A 50 1.10 3.62 2.43
CA GLN A 50 1.15 5.03 2.06
C GLN A 50 0.03 5.41 1.08
N ASN A 51 -0.20 4.60 0.04
CA ASN A 51 -1.28 4.83 -0.92
C ASN A 51 -2.66 4.80 -0.27
N VAL A 52 -2.91 3.82 0.61
CA VAL A 52 -4.18 3.71 1.34
C VAL A 52 -4.38 4.91 2.28
N ARG A 53 -3.35 5.30 3.04
CA ARG A 53 -3.42 6.46 3.94
C ARG A 53 -3.59 7.76 3.19
N PHE A 54 -2.89 7.93 2.08
CA PHE A 54 -3.01 9.11 1.23
C PHE A 54 -4.43 9.25 0.68
N ALA A 55 -4.98 8.19 0.09
CA ALA A 55 -6.35 8.18 -0.41
C ALA A 55 -7.36 8.47 0.71
N MET A 56 -7.22 7.82 1.86
CA MET A 56 -8.12 8.02 3.00
C MET A 56 -8.08 9.47 3.49
N ASN A 57 -6.89 10.02 3.72
CA ASN A 57 -6.72 11.39 4.19
C ASN A 57 -7.26 12.40 3.17
N TYR A 58 -7.08 12.14 1.88
CA TYR A 58 -7.63 12.97 0.81
C TYR A 58 -9.16 12.98 0.85
N ILE A 59 -9.80 11.81 0.93
CA ILE A 59 -11.26 11.68 1.01
C ILE A 59 -11.79 12.36 2.28
N ILE A 60 -11.21 12.09 3.44
CA ILE A 60 -11.60 12.74 4.70
C ILE A 60 -11.49 14.26 4.56
N SER A 61 -10.38 14.78 4.02
CA SER A 61 -10.19 16.21 3.83
C SER A 61 -11.28 16.83 2.93
N LEU A 62 -11.73 16.13 1.90
CA LEU A 62 -12.85 16.58 1.06
C LEU A 62 -14.18 16.59 1.82
N LEU A 63 -14.43 15.59 2.65
CA LEU A 63 -15.64 15.52 3.48
C LEU A 63 -15.64 16.59 4.57
N GLU A 64 -14.50 16.88 5.17
CA GLU A 64 -14.32 17.91 6.19
C GLU A 64 -14.53 19.34 5.64
N LYS A 65 -14.25 19.57 4.35
CA LYS A 65 -14.61 20.84 3.68
C LYS A 65 -16.11 21.10 3.69
N GLY A 66 -16.93 20.06 3.91
CA GLY A 66 -18.36 20.16 4.10
C GLY A 66 -19.12 20.33 2.78
N PRO A 67 -19.12 19.32 1.89
CA PRO A 67 -19.96 19.31 0.70
C PRO A 67 -21.44 19.48 1.08
N SER A 68 -22.28 19.95 0.16
CA SER A 68 -23.74 20.05 0.42
C SER A 68 -24.44 18.71 0.34
N GLU A 69 -23.92 17.81 -0.49
CA GLU A 69 -24.48 16.50 -0.73
C GLU A 69 -23.37 15.48 -0.88
N VAL A 70 -23.54 14.32 -0.23
CA VAL A 70 -22.68 13.15 -0.41
C VAL A 70 -23.57 12.01 -0.88
N ILE A 71 -23.25 11.48 -2.05
CA ILE A 71 -23.97 10.37 -2.68
C ILE A 71 -23.03 9.17 -2.72
N ILE A 72 -23.46 8.06 -2.13
CA ILE A 72 -22.79 6.77 -2.29
C ILE A 72 -23.25 6.19 -3.62
N ILE A 73 -22.29 5.86 -4.49
CA ILE A 73 -22.53 5.35 -5.84
C ILE A 73 -21.87 3.99 -6.01
N ASP A 74 -22.12 3.34 -7.16
CA ASP A 74 -21.50 2.06 -7.55
C ASP A 74 -21.69 0.97 -6.48
N ASN A 75 -22.91 0.86 -5.94
CA ASN A 75 -23.27 -0.10 -4.89
C ASN A 75 -22.39 -0.02 -3.62
N GLY A 76 -21.86 1.16 -3.28
CA GLY A 76 -20.97 1.34 -2.13
C GLY A 76 -19.49 1.37 -2.48
N HIS A 77 -19.13 1.32 -3.77
CA HIS A 77 -17.74 1.36 -4.24
C HIS A 77 -17.32 2.69 -4.86
N GLY A 78 -18.15 3.72 -4.71
CA GLY A 78 -17.81 5.07 -5.11
C GLY A 78 -18.50 6.13 -4.27
N LEU A 79 -17.96 7.33 -4.35
CA LEU A 79 -18.45 8.49 -3.62
C LEU A 79 -18.54 9.69 -4.56
N LEU A 80 -19.69 10.35 -4.60
CA LEU A 80 -19.90 11.61 -5.30
C LEU A 80 -20.20 12.71 -4.26
N MET A 81 -19.49 13.82 -4.38
CA MET A 81 -19.64 14.99 -3.51
C MET A 81 -19.98 16.22 -4.34
N LYS A 82 -20.96 17.00 -3.91
CA LYS A 82 -21.32 18.28 -4.54
C LYS A 82 -21.04 19.45 -3.62
N ASP A 83 -20.50 20.54 -4.16
CA ASP A 83 -20.33 21.81 -3.44
C ASP A 83 -21.61 22.67 -3.52
N VAL A 84 -21.85 23.50 -2.50
CA VAL A 84 -23.02 24.41 -2.41
C VAL A 84 -22.93 25.49 -3.46
N ASN A 85 -21.70 25.92 -3.78
CA ASN A 85 -21.44 27.14 -4.53
C ASN A 85 -20.95 26.89 -5.97
N ASN A 86 -20.64 25.66 -6.34
CA ASN A 86 -19.98 25.34 -7.60
C ASN A 86 -20.62 24.12 -8.24
N ARG A 87 -20.82 24.13 -9.57
CA ARG A 87 -21.32 22.95 -10.32
C ARG A 87 -20.28 21.83 -10.43
N ASP A 88 -19.19 21.94 -9.68
CA ASP A 88 -18.10 20.98 -9.68
C ASP A 88 -18.46 19.84 -8.75
N GLU A 89 -18.76 18.70 -9.36
CA GLU A 89 -18.95 17.44 -8.65
C GLU A 89 -17.59 16.74 -8.56
N ILE A 90 -17.27 16.24 -7.37
CA ILE A 90 -16.09 15.40 -7.15
C ILE A 90 -16.55 13.97 -6.99
N THR A 91 -16.17 13.13 -7.94
CA THR A 91 -16.46 11.70 -7.97
C THR A 91 -15.20 10.91 -7.70
N ILE A 92 -15.26 9.97 -6.76
CA ILE A 92 -14.18 9.05 -6.43
C ILE A 92 -14.68 7.63 -6.66
N LYS A 93 -14.00 6.88 -7.52
CA LYS A 93 -14.36 5.50 -7.88
C LYS A 93 -13.14 4.61 -7.94
N LEU A 94 -13.36 3.33 -7.69
CA LEU A 94 -12.37 2.28 -7.86
C LEU A 94 -12.43 1.70 -9.27
N ASP A 95 -11.31 1.69 -9.99
CA ASP A 95 -11.14 0.86 -11.17
C ASP A 95 -10.57 -0.50 -10.74
N ASN A 96 -11.43 -1.52 -10.73
CA ASN A 96 -11.06 -2.88 -10.36
C ASN A 96 -10.05 -3.53 -11.31
N LYS A 97 -9.91 -3.06 -12.57
CA LYS A 97 -8.95 -3.63 -13.52
C LYS A 97 -7.55 -3.05 -13.35
N LYS A 98 -7.47 -1.80 -12.89
CA LYS A 98 -6.20 -1.09 -12.68
C LYS A 98 -5.75 -1.05 -11.22
N HIS A 99 -6.60 -1.53 -10.31
CA HIS A 99 -6.39 -1.47 -8.87
C HIS A 99 -6.05 -0.05 -8.40
N ALA A 100 -6.83 0.92 -8.87
CA ALA A 100 -6.56 2.33 -8.65
C ALA A 100 -7.84 3.13 -8.37
N LEU A 101 -7.73 4.11 -7.48
CA LEU A 101 -8.76 5.11 -7.22
C LEU A 101 -8.57 6.29 -8.17
N TYR A 102 -9.67 6.73 -8.78
CA TYR A 102 -9.70 7.89 -9.66
C TYR A 102 -10.57 8.99 -9.10
N ILE A 103 -10.18 10.24 -9.38
CA ILE A 103 -11.02 11.41 -9.18
C ILE A 103 -11.57 11.84 -10.53
N ASN A 104 -12.88 12.07 -10.63
CA ASN A 104 -13.57 12.56 -11.82
C ASN A 104 -13.24 11.77 -13.09
N ASP A 105 -13.04 10.46 -12.95
CA ASP A 105 -12.68 9.56 -14.04
C ASP A 105 -11.44 10.03 -14.84
N ASN A 106 -10.51 10.75 -14.19
CA ASN A 106 -9.31 11.32 -14.79
C ASN A 106 -8.25 10.25 -15.06
N VAL A 107 -8.46 9.48 -16.12
CA VAL A 107 -7.58 8.37 -16.52
C VAL A 107 -6.15 8.88 -16.77
N GLY A 108 -5.17 8.31 -16.06
CA GLY A 108 -3.75 8.72 -16.12
C GLY A 108 -3.32 9.66 -14.99
N HIS A 109 -4.25 10.08 -14.13
CA HIS A 109 -3.99 10.82 -12.90
C HIS A 109 -4.71 10.15 -11.72
N GLU A 110 -4.27 8.95 -11.39
CA GLU A 110 -4.78 8.17 -10.26
C GLU A 110 -4.57 8.93 -8.94
N LEU A 111 -5.57 8.86 -8.05
CA LEU A 111 -5.43 9.33 -6.66
C LEU A 111 -4.50 8.40 -5.88
N ALA A 112 -4.70 7.10 -6.03
CA ALA A 112 -3.89 6.08 -5.37
C ALA A 112 -3.94 4.78 -6.18
N VAL A 113 -2.81 4.07 -6.22
CA VAL A 113 -2.66 2.77 -6.88
C VAL A 113 -2.55 1.66 -5.83
N LYS A 114 -2.56 0.40 -6.29
CA LYS A 114 -2.54 -0.79 -5.42
C LYS A 114 -3.74 -0.86 -4.47
N ILE A 115 -4.88 -0.30 -4.89
CA ILE A 115 -6.15 -0.33 -4.16
C ILE A 115 -7.04 -1.42 -4.76
N TYR A 116 -7.40 -2.40 -3.93
CA TYR A 116 -8.19 -3.58 -4.30
C TYR A 116 -9.60 -3.54 -3.71
N GLY A 117 -9.87 -2.61 -2.81
CA GLY A 117 -11.20 -2.44 -2.25
C GLY A 117 -11.43 -1.00 -1.82
N PHE A 118 -12.63 -0.53 -2.10
CA PHE A 118 -13.14 0.75 -1.65
C PHE A 118 -14.60 0.52 -1.29
N ASN A 119 -14.92 0.56 0.00
CA ASN A 119 -16.25 0.25 0.50
C ASN A 119 -16.74 1.42 1.34
N ILE A 120 -17.95 1.88 1.07
CA ILE A 120 -18.58 2.96 1.80
C ILE A 120 -19.94 2.47 2.27
N ILE A 121 -20.15 2.54 3.59
CA ILE A 121 -21.38 2.08 4.22
C ILE A 121 -21.98 3.26 4.96
N GLN A 122 -23.22 3.63 4.61
CA GLN A 122 -23.99 4.55 5.43
C GLN A 122 -24.33 3.87 6.76
N LYS A 123 -23.88 4.47 7.85
CA LYS A 123 -24.26 4.11 9.22
C LYS A 123 -25.43 5.00 9.66
N ASN A 124 -25.67 5.09 10.97
CA ASN A 124 -26.82 5.81 11.50
C ASN A 124 -26.78 7.31 11.17
N GLY A 125 -27.87 7.83 10.59
CA GLY A 125 -28.04 9.25 10.30
C GLY A 125 -27.04 9.76 9.26
N ASN A 126 -26.21 10.71 9.68
CA ASN A 126 -25.23 11.42 8.84
C ASN A 126 -23.81 10.85 8.94
N MET A 127 -23.65 9.61 9.39
CA MET A 127 -22.35 8.96 9.51
C MET A 127 -22.12 7.98 8.36
N ILE A 128 -20.95 8.03 7.75
CA ILE A 128 -20.49 7.03 6.78
C ILE A 128 -19.23 6.34 7.32
N ASN A 129 -19.15 5.03 7.11
CA ASN A 129 -17.89 4.31 7.24
C ASN A 129 -17.24 4.23 5.86
N ILE A 130 -15.95 4.50 5.79
CA ILE A 130 -15.15 4.36 4.58
C ILE A 130 -14.05 3.37 4.88
N GLU A 131 -13.95 2.33 4.06
CA GLU A 131 -12.90 1.33 4.09
C GLU A 131 -12.14 1.34 2.77
N ILE A 132 -10.81 1.44 2.86
CA ILE A 132 -9.91 1.30 1.72
C ILE A 132 -9.00 0.11 2.00
N ILE A 133 -8.83 -0.73 0.99
CA ILE A 133 -8.04 -1.95 1.06
C ILE A 133 -6.99 -1.90 -0.03
N GLY A 134 -5.72 -1.95 0.36
CA GLY A 134 -4.59 -2.04 -0.55
C GLY A 134 -3.86 -3.38 -0.47
N GLN A 135 -3.26 -3.81 -1.58
CA GLN A 135 -2.48 -5.06 -1.69
C GLN A 135 -1.31 -4.84 -2.64
N SER A 136 -0.19 -5.55 -2.43
CA SER A 136 0.98 -5.38 -3.30
C SER A 136 0.84 -6.10 -4.64
N ASP A 137 0.04 -7.17 -4.68
CA ASP A 137 -0.21 -7.99 -5.85
C ASP A 137 -1.59 -8.65 -5.79
N ASP A 138 -1.97 -9.30 -6.89
CA ASP A 138 -3.25 -10.00 -7.05
C ASP A 138 -3.37 -11.26 -6.18
N ASN A 139 -2.26 -11.73 -5.59
CA ASN A 139 -2.26 -12.85 -4.65
C ASN A 139 -2.58 -12.40 -3.22
N GLY A 140 -2.72 -11.09 -2.99
CA GLY A 140 -3.02 -10.49 -1.71
C GLY A 140 -1.85 -10.42 -0.74
N SER A 141 -0.62 -10.39 -1.25
CA SER A 141 0.54 -10.12 -0.42
C SER A 141 0.53 -8.69 0.12
N ASN A 142 1.09 -8.52 1.33
CA ASN A 142 1.24 -7.23 2.02
C ASN A 142 -0.05 -6.40 2.06
N ARG A 143 -1.17 -7.09 2.32
CA ARG A 143 -2.48 -6.49 2.35
C ARG A 143 -2.63 -5.56 3.56
N PHE A 144 -3.07 -4.34 3.31
CA PHE A 144 -3.32 -3.32 4.32
C PHE A 144 -4.73 -2.77 4.15
N SER A 145 -5.43 -2.50 5.25
CA SER A 145 -6.77 -1.92 5.20
C SER A 145 -6.89 -0.82 6.25
N LEU A 146 -7.57 0.25 5.88
CA LEU A 146 -7.89 1.35 6.75
C LEU A 146 -9.39 1.62 6.67
N SER A 147 -10.04 1.64 7.83
CA SER A 147 -11.46 1.96 7.97
C SER A 147 -11.64 3.13 8.93
N THR A 148 -12.50 4.08 8.58
CA THR A 148 -12.80 5.26 9.39
C THR A 148 -14.29 5.59 9.35
N ASP A 149 -14.78 6.16 10.45
CA ASP A 149 -16.14 6.72 10.52
C ASP A 149 -16.07 8.23 10.40
N VAL A 150 -16.84 8.78 9.46
CA VAL A 150 -16.92 10.23 9.20
C VAL A 150 -18.35 10.71 9.41
N PHE A 151 -18.52 11.73 10.24
CA PHE A 151 -19.80 12.39 10.46
C PHE A 151 -19.95 13.62 9.57
N LEU A 152 -20.98 13.62 8.72
CA LEU A 152 -21.23 14.69 7.76
C LEU A 152 -22.07 15.81 8.39
N ARG A 153 -21.43 16.94 8.65
CA ARG A 153 -22.03 18.05 9.42
C ARG A 153 -23.00 18.92 8.62
N LYS A 154 -22.84 19.02 7.30
CA LYS A 154 -23.59 19.96 6.43
C LYS A 154 -24.26 19.30 5.22
N SER A 155 -24.15 17.99 5.09
CA SER A 155 -24.54 17.26 3.88
C SER A 155 -25.72 16.32 4.14
N GLY A 156 -26.64 16.22 3.20
CA GLY A 156 -27.54 15.06 3.12
C GLY A 156 -26.78 13.85 2.57
N ILE A 157 -27.03 12.65 3.12
CA ILE A 157 -26.54 11.40 2.53
C ILE A 157 -27.63 10.83 1.62
N ASN A 158 -27.25 10.52 0.39
CA ASN A 158 -28.09 9.76 -0.54
C ASN A 158 -27.37 8.48 -0.96
N VAL A 159 -28.11 7.40 -1.15
CA VAL A 159 -27.56 6.10 -1.55
C VAL A 159 -28.24 5.71 -2.86
N GLN A 160 -27.44 5.43 -3.89
CA GLN A 160 -27.94 5.14 -5.24
C GLN A 160 -27.49 3.77 -5.74
#